data_AF-A0A1M5L8G0-F1
#
_entry.id   AF-A0A1M5L8G0-F1
#
_cell.length_a   1.000
_cell.length_b   1.000
_cell.length_c   1.000
_cell.angle_alpha   90.00
_cell.angle_beta   90.00
_cell.angle_gamma   90.00
#
_symmetry.space_group_name_H-M   'P 1'
#
loop_
_entity.id
_entity.type
_entity.pdbx_description
1 polymer ?
#
loop_
_entity_poly.entity_id
_entity_poly.type
_entity_poly.pdbx_seq_one_letter_code
_entity_poly.pdbx_strand_id
1 'polypeptide(L)'
;MRPFHFASIVLLWFFLPAQFAWAGTADEHFLLSSVHVERLHSVNAALSQIDFDDGPEPDQKGRKNGKLPVEAYIRSIEGKPQVLKAISRAGLTPREFGLASYALLHAALLLHVERNSDQRTRSTLLDGLTKEQKANVTLLRRLGPSAY
;
A
#
# COMPACT_ATOMS: atom_id res chain seq x y z
N MET A 1 -63.77 23.71 -28.62
CA MET A 1 -62.89 23.89 -27.44
C MET A 1 -62.27 22.53 -27.13
N ARG A 2 -60.94 22.40 -27.18
CA ARG A 2 -60.19 21.16 -26.83
C ARG A 2 -59.92 21.12 -25.32
N PRO A 3 -59.89 19.93 -24.70
CA PRO A 3 -58.70 19.55 -23.93
C PRO A 3 -58.35 18.05 -24.10
N PHE A 4 -57.16 17.75 -24.62
CA PHE A 4 -55.92 17.36 -23.91
C PHE A 4 -55.76 15.84 -23.76
N HIS A 5 -54.94 15.28 -24.66
CA HIS A 5 -54.33 13.96 -24.56
C HIS A 5 -53.43 13.89 -23.33
N PHE A 6 -53.68 12.95 -22.42
CA PHE A 6 -52.72 12.57 -21.39
C PHE A 6 -51.77 11.52 -21.95
N ALA A 7 -50.51 11.91 -22.05
CA ALA A 7 -49.40 11.08 -22.48
C ALA A 7 -49.01 10.07 -21.39
N SER A 8 -48.89 8.80 -21.78
CA SER A 8 -48.25 7.76 -20.99
C SER A 8 -46.76 8.05 -20.84
N ILE A 9 -46.31 8.37 -19.62
CA ILE A 9 -44.89 8.40 -19.26
C ILE A 9 -44.56 7.03 -18.66
N VAL A 10 -43.98 6.15 -19.48
CA VAL A 10 -43.33 4.93 -19.02
C VAL A 10 -42.02 5.33 -18.38
N LEU A 11 -41.96 5.27 -17.05
CA LEU A 11 -40.77 5.51 -16.25
C LEU A 11 -39.82 4.32 -16.44
N LEU A 12 -38.86 4.46 -17.36
CA LEU A 12 -37.80 3.49 -17.58
C LEU A 12 -36.87 3.52 -16.36
N TRP A 13 -37.02 2.53 -15.47
CA TRP A 13 -36.12 2.31 -14.35
C TRP A 13 -34.72 1.98 -14.88
N PHE A 14 -33.79 2.92 -14.69
CA PHE A 14 -32.35 2.66 -14.81
C PHE A 14 -31.93 1.65 -13.74
N PHE A 15 -31.81 0.38 -14.13
CA PHE A 15 -30.97 -0.58 -13.43
C PHE A 15 -29.51 -0.19 -13.70
N LEU A 16 -28.95 0.72 -12.90
CA LEU A 16 -27.50 0.81 -12.73
C LEU A 16 -27.10 -0.33 -11.79
N PRO A 17 -26.42 -1.41 -12.26
CA PRO A 17 -25.69 -2.23 -11.33
C PRO A 17 -24.62 -1.33 -10.71
N ALA A 18 -24.75 -1.06 -9.41
CA ALA A 18 -23.66 -0.54 -8.61
C ALA A 18 -22.53 -1.56 -8.71
N GLN A 19 -21.60 -1.33 -9.64
CA GLN A 19 -20.33 -2.02 -9.66
C GLN A 19 -19.65 -1.61 -8.36
N PHE A 20 -19.69 -2.50 -7.37
CA PHE A 20 -18.77 -2.44 -6.24
C PHE A 20 -17.38 -2.63 -6.82
N ALA A 21 -16.76 -1.53 -7.25
CA ALA A 21 -15.33 -1.47 -7.40
C ALA A 21 -14.78 -1.75 -6.00
N TRP A 22 -14.23 -2.96 -5.79
CA TRP A 22 -13.15 -3.13 -4.83
C TRP A 22 -12.03 -2.20 -5.30
N ALA A 23 -12.12 -0.93 -4.92
CA ALA A 23 -11.03 0.01 -5.08
C ALA A 23 -9.90 -0.56 -4.23
N GLY A 24 -8.83 -1.00 -4.88
CA GLY A 24 -7.62 -1.44 -4.17
C GLY A 24 -7.17 -0.36 -3.21
N THR A 25 -6.59 -0.76 -2.08
CA THR A 25 -6.13 0.22 -1.09
C THR A 25 -4.98 1.05 -1.67
N ALA A 26 -4.76 2.28 -1.17
CA ALA A 26 -3.81 3.21 -1.78
C ALA A 26 -2.37 2.64 -1.87
N ASP A 27 -2.02 1.71 -0.99
CA ASP A 27 -0.77 0.95 -0.99
C ASP A 27 -0.68 -0.11 -2.11
N GLU A 28 -1.80 -0.72 -2.52
CA GLU A 28 -1.83 -1.70 -3.62
C GLU A 28 -1.54 -1.06 -4.99
N HIS A 29 -1.68 0.25 -5.09
CA HIS A 29 -1.41 1.05 -6.29
C HIS A 29 -0.18 1.94 -6.16
N PHE A 30 0.60 1.82 -5.09
CA PHE A 30 1.83 2.60 -4.94
C PHE A 30 2.96 1.99 -5.78
N LEU A 31 3.52 2.76 -6.71
CA LEU A 31 4.62 2.33 -7.57
C LEU A 31 5.98 2.72 -6.98
N LEU A 32 6.78 1.72 -6.63
CA LEU A 32 8.16 1.91 -6.17
C LEU A 32 9.06 2.36 -7.32
N SER A 33 10.08 3.13 -6.94
CA SER A 33 11.21 3.47 -7.78
C SER A 33 12.49 3.08 -7.04
N SER A 34 13.64 3.01 -7.72
CA SER A 34 14.93 2.79 -7.06
C SER A 34 15.21 3.88 -6.02
N VAL A 35 14.84 5.13 -6.32
CA VAL A 35 14.99 6.27 -5.39
C VAL A 35 14.15 6.06 -4.13
N HIS A 36 12.94 5.51 -4.23
CA HIS A 36 12.16 5.16 -3.03
C HIS A 36 12.89 4.14 -2.16
N VAL A 37 13.45 3.09 -2.76
CA VAL A 37 14.20 2.04 -2.04
C VAL A 37 15.43 2.64 -1.34
N GLU A 38 16.22 3.45 -2.04
CA GLU A 38 17.40 4.12 -1.46
C GLU A 38 17.04 5.04 -0.29
N ARG A 39 15.95 5.82 -0.42
CA ARG A 39 15.48 6.70 0.64
C ARG A 39 14.98 5.91 1.85
N LEU A 40 14.28 4.80 1.65
CA LEU A 40 13.87 3.90 2.74
C LEU A 40 15.08 3.35 3.50
N HIS A 41 16.15 2.93 2.80
CA HIS A 41 17.40 2.51 3.43
C HIS A 41 18.06 3.63 4.24
N SER A 42 18.09 4.84 3.70
CA SER A 42 18.61 6.02 4.41
C SER A 42 17.82 6.35 5.68
N VAL A 43 16.48 6.27 5.62
CA VAL A 43 15.64 6.41 6.82
C VAL A 43 15.96 5.31 7.82
N ASN A 44 16.00 4.03 7.41
CA ASN A 44 16.32 2.92 8.30
C ASN A 44 17.69 3.08 8.99
N ALA A 45 18.71 3.48 8.24
CA ALA A 45 20.05 3.76 8.78
C ALA A 45 20.04 4.94 9.77
N ALA A 46 19.22 5.97 9.53
CA ALA A 46 19.09 7.09 10.46
C ALA A 46 18.34 6.68 11.74
N LEU A 47 17.30 5.85 11.62
CA LEU A 47 16.51 5.38 12.76
C LEU A 47 17.29 4.39 13.64
N SER A 48 18.19 3.57 13.07
CA SER A 48 19.01 2.64 13.86
C SER A 48 20.03 3.32 14.78
N GLN A 49 20.28 4.62 14.58
CA GLN A 49 21.14 5.45 15.44
C GLN A 49 20.35 6.12 16.57
N ILE A 50 19.03 5.97 16.60
CA ILE A 50 18.17 6.62 17.58
C ILE A 50 17.76 5.57 18.61
N ASP A 51 18.01 5.88 19.88
CA ASP A 51 17.47 5.11 20.98
C ASP A 51 15.98 5.44 21.09
N PHE A 52 15.13 4.46 20.79
CA PHE A 52 13.71 4.58 21.01
C PHE A 52 13.46 4.12 22.44
N ASP A 53 13.15 5.07 23.33
CA ASP A 53 12.52 4.71 24.59
C ASP A 53 11.23 3.95 24.23
N ASP A 54 11.18 2.67 24.56
CA ASP A 54 10.08 1.75 24.29
C ASP A 54 8.88 2.18 25.15
N GLY A 55 8.29 3.31 24.77
CA GLY A 55 7.00 3.76 25.27
C GLY A 55 5.97 2.64 25.07
N PRO A 56 4.85 2.68 25.82
CA PRO A 56 3.88 1.61 25.84
C PRO A 56 3.51 1.17 24.42
N GLU A 57 3.55 -0.15 24.19
CA GLU A 57 3.27 -0.75 22.88
C GLU A 57 2.02 -0.11 22.25
N PRO A 58 2.04 0.16 20.93
CA PRO A 58 0.91 0.75 20.26
C PRO A 58 -0.33 -0.10 20.52
N ASP A 59 -1.41 0.56 20.94
CA ASP A 59 -2.66 -0.12 21.23
C ASP A 59 -3.13 -0.94 20.01
N GLN A 60 -3.65 -2.14 20.26
CA GLN A 60 -4.14 -2.99 19.16
C GLN A 60 -5.42 -2.42 18.49
N LYS A 61 -5.88 -1.24 18.92
CA LYS A 61 -7.07 -0.54 18.43
C LYS A 61 -6.78 0.09 17.08
N GLY A 62 -7.11 -0.64 16.02
CA GLY A 62 -6.98 -0.14 14.65
C GLY A 62 -6.68 -1.22 13.63
N ARG A 63 -6.34 -2.44 14.08
CA ARG A 63 -6.21 -3.60 13.20
C ARG A 63 -7.57 -3.97 12.63
N LYS A 64 -7.67 -4.05 11.30
CA LYS A 64 -8.81 -4.63 10.59
C LYS A 64 -8.39 -5.98 10.04
N ASN A 65 -9.13 -7.04 10.38
CA ASN A 65 -8.81 -8.42 9.96
C ASN A 65 -7.36 -8.84 10.31
N GLY A 66 -6.84 -8.42 11.46
CA GLY A 66 -5.47 -8.71 11.90
C GLY A 66 -4.37 -7.89 11.19
N LYS A 67 -4.70 -7.06 10.20
CA LYS A 67 -3.76 -6.19 9.49
C LYS A 67 -3.83 -4.76 10.03
N LEU A 68 -2.69 -4.09 10.17
CA LEU A 68 -2.66 -2.65 10.41
C LEU A 68 -2.91 -1.94 9.06
N PRO A 69 -3.95 -1.10 8.92
CA PRO A 69 -4.14 -0.31 7.71
C PRO A 69 -2.97 0.65 7.49
N VAL A 70 -2.60 0.92 6.23
CA VAL A 70 -1.47 1.81 5.91
C VAL A 70 -1.67 3.22 6.47
N GLU A 71 -2.90 3.72 6.54
CA GLU A 71 -3.23 5.01 7.13
C GLU A 71 -3.07 5.03 8.65
N ALA A 72 -3.34 3.91 9.32
CA ALA A 72 -3.06 3.78 10.75
C ALA A 72 -1.55 3.78 11.01
N TYR A 73 -0.78 3.10 10.14
CA TYR A 73 0.68 3.15 10.19
C TYR A 73 1.23 4.56 9.97
N ILE A 74 0.76 5.27 8.93
CA ILE A 74 1.18 6.66 8.65
C ILE A 74 0.91 7.56 9.86
N ARG A 75 -0.28 7.49 10.48
CA ARG A 75 -0.59 8.27 11.68
C ARG A 75 0.31 7.93 12.87
N SER A 76 0.69 6.66 13.03
CA SER A 76 1.62 6.25 14.10
C SER A 76 3.01 6.86 13.95
N ILE A 77 3.44 7.11 12.70
CA ILE A 77 4.72 7.78 12.38
C ILE A 77 4.63 9.28 12.66
N GLU A 78 3.50 9.90 12.31
CA GLU A 78 3.26 11.33 12.54
C GLU A 78 3.31 11.71 14.03
N GLY A 79 3.03 10.77 14.93
CA GLY A 79 3.18 10.95 16.37
C GLY A 79 4.63 10.93 16.89
N LYS A 80 5.65 10.68 16.04
CA LYS A 80 7.05 10.49 16.45
C LYS A 80 7.97 11.54 15.80
N PRO A 81 8.29 12.66 16.48
CA PRO A 81 9.10 13.75 15.91
C PRO A 81 10.47 13.31 15.40
N GLN A 82 11.15 12.39 16.09
CA GLN A 82 12.44 11.89 15.64
C GLN A 82 12.35 11.10 14.31
N VAL A 83 11.25 10.37 14.11
CA VAL A 83 11.01 9.61 12.88
C VAL A 83 10.68 10.55 11.74
N LEU A 84 9.81 11.55 11.98
CA LEU A 84 9.49 12.60 11.01
C LEU A 84 10.74 13.34 10.52
N LYS A 85 11.68 13.64 11.43
CA LYS A 85 12.94 14.29 11.09
C LYS A 85 13.80 13.43 10.17
N ALA A 86 13.90 12.12 10.43
CA ALA A 86 14.64 11.19 9.58
C ALA A 86 14.00 11.06 8.18
N ILE A 87 12.68 10.89 8.13
CA ILE A 87 11.89 10.82 6.89
C ILE A 87 12.10 12.08 6.04
N SER A 88 11.96 13.26 6.65
CA SER A 88 12.14 14.54 5.97
C SER A 88 13.57 14.73 5.44
N ARG A 89 14.60 14.33 6.21
CA ARG A 89 16.01 14.38 5.76
C ARG A 89 16.28 13.50 4.54
N ALA A 90 15.58 12.36 4.43
CA ALA A 90 15.64 11.49 3.26
C ALA A 90 14.82 12.01 2.07
N GLY A 91 14.16 13.17 2.18
CA GLY A 91 13.36 13.76 1.12
C GLY A 91 12.05 13.01 0.85
N LEU A 92 11.46 12.40 1.90
CA LEU A 92 10.16 11.76 1.84
C LEU A 92 9.15 12.53 2.70
N THR A 93 7.88 12.44 2.34
CA THR A 93 6.76 12.74 3.24
C THR A 93 6.39 11.51 4.08
N PRO A 94 5.69 11.66 5.23
CA PRO A 94 5.23 10.52 6.03
C PRO A 94 4.32 9.56 5.23
N ARG A 95 3.47 10.14 4.37
CA ARG A 95 2.59 9.37 3.48
C ARG A 95 3.38 8.55 2.47
N GLU A 96 4.34 9.16 1.78
CA GLU A 96 5.21 8.43 0.83
C GLU A 96 6.03 7.36 1.52
N PHE A 97 6.62 7.67 2.69
CA PHE A 97 7.35 6.69 3.48
C PHE A 97 6.46 5.49 3.87
N GLY A 98 5.23 5.74 4.33
CA GLY A 98 4.27 4.70 4.69
C GLY A 98 3.90 3.80 3.53
N LEU A 99 3.47 4.39 2.40
CA LEU A 99 3.09 3.67 1.20
C LEU A 99 4.27 2.89 0.59
N ALA A 100 5.44 3.53 0.51
CA ALA A 100 6.66 2.89 0.00
C ALA A 100 7.10 1.73 0.89
N SER A 101 7.00 1.86 2.23
CA SER A 101 7.32 0.78 3.17
C SER A 101 6.41 -0.43 2.98
N TYR A 102 5.10 -0.21 2.81
CA TYR A 102 4.14 -1.30 2.55
C TYR A 102 4.39 -1.97 1.20
N ALA A 103 4.60 -1.17 0.15
CA ALA A 103 4.91 -1.70 -1.17
C ALA A 103 6.24 -2.50 -1.18
N LEU A 104 7.25 -2.03 -0.46
CA LEU A 104 8.54 -2.72 -0.31
C LEU A 104 8.35 -4.05 0.42
N LEU A 105 7.70 -4.01 1.60
CA LEU A 105 7.45 -5.20 2.42
C LEU A 105 6.64 -6.25 1.68
N HIS A 106 5.58 -5.84 0.97
CA HIS A 106 4.74 -6.74 0.18
C HIS A 106 5.55 -7.42 -0.93
N ALA A 107 6.33 -6.64 -1.70
CA ALA A 107 7.16 -7.19 -2.77
C ALA A 107 8.28 -8.10 -2.22
N ALA A 108 8.91 -7.73 -1.11
CA ALA A 108 9.94 -8.52 -0.44
C ALA A 108 9.38 -9.85 0.08
N LEU A 109 8.20 -9.83 0.71
CA LEU A 109 7.52 -11.04 1.19
C LEU A 109 7.19 -11.98 0.03
N LEU A 110 6.70 -11.46 -1.09
CA LEU A 110 6.43 -12.27 -2.28
C LEU A 110 7.70 -12.90 -2.83
N LEU A 111 8.82 -12.17 -2.92
CA LEU A 111 10.10 -12.74 -3.33
C LEU A 111 10.63 -13.78 -2.35
N HIS A 112 10.39 -13.60 -1.04
CA HIS A 112 10.72 -14.60 -0.04
C HIS A 112 9.88 -15.88 -0.21
N VAL A 113 8.57 -15.75 -0.43
CA VAL A 113 7.69 -16.89 -0.73
C VAL A 113 8.12 -17.56 -2.03
N GLU A 114 8.41 -16.79 -3.09
CA GLU A 114 8.87 -17.31 -4.39
C GLU A 114 10.11 -18.21 -4.23
N ARG A 115 11.10 -17.79 -3.42
CA ARG A 115 12.34 -18.53 -3.18
C ARG A 115 12.12 -19.85 -2.43
N ASN A 116 11.13 -19.90 -1.55
CA ASN A 116 10.89 -21.05 -0.67
C ASN A 116 9.76 -21.97 -1.16
N SER A 117 9.13 -21.67 -2.31
CA SER A 117 7.98 -22.41 -2.80
C SER A 117 8.29 -23.31 -3.99
N ASP A 118 7.44 -24.32 -4.19
CA ASP A 118 7.48 -25.18 -5.36
C ASP A 118 7.18 -24.42 -6.67
N GLN A 119 7.37 -25.09 -7.81
CA GLN A 119 7.16 -24.50 -9.13
C GLN A 119 5.69 -24.08 -9.37
N ARG A 120 4.72 -24.76 -8.76
CA ARG A 120 3.29 -24.49 -8.93
C ARG A 120 2.92 -23.17 -8.24
N THR A 121 3.31 -23.01 -6.98
CA THR A 121 3.09 -21.77 -6.24
C THR A 121 3.80 -20.59 -6.90
N ARG A 122 5.02 -20.79 -7.40
CA ARG A 122 5.73 -19.74 -8.16
C ARG A 122 4.97 -19.29 -9.40
N SER A 123 4.37 -20.22 -10.14
CA SER A 123 3.64 -19.89 -11.37
C SER A 123 2.38 -19.07 -11.12
N THR A 124 1.76 -19.20 -9.94
CA THR A 124 0.53 -18.49 -9.57
C THR A 124 0.78 -17.30 -8.63
N LEU A 125 2.01 -17.05 -8.19
CA LEU A 125 2.33 -16.07 -7.15
C LEU A 125 1.95 -14.63 -7.54
N LEU A 126 1.95 -14.35 -8.83
CA LEU A 126 1.59 -13.04 -9.37
C LEU A 126 0.12 -12.97 -9.82
N ASP A 127 -0.63 -14.07 -9.72
CA ASP A 127 -2.04 -14.07 -10.07
C ASP A 127 -2.84 -13.26 -9.05
N GLY A 128 -3.77 -12.44 -9.53
CA GLY A 128 -4.56 -11.55 -8.68
C GLY A 128 -3.85 -10.28 -8.19
N LEU A 129 -2.54 -10.13 -8.41
CA LEU A 129 -1.84 -8.89 -8.10
C LEU A 129 -2.17 -7.76 -9.09
N THR A 130 -2.19 -6.53 -8.60
CA THR A 130 -2.29 -5.31 -9.41
C THR A 130 -1.07 -5.15 -10.32
N LYS A 131 -1.16 -4.26 -11.33
CA LYS A 131 -0.03 -3.97 -12.23
C LYS A 131 1.14 -3.35 -11.46
N GLU A 132 0.83 -2.48 -10.51
CA GLU A 132 1.80 -1.79 -9.66
C GLU A 132 2.51 -2.77 -8.72
N GLN A 133 1.79 -3.69 -8.09
CA GLN A 133 2.39 -4.75 -7.27
C GLN A 133 3.35 -5.64 -8.07
N LYS A 134 2.97 -6.06 -9.29
CA LYS A 134 3.85 -6.82 -10.19
C LYS A 134 5.10 -6.03 -10.59
N ALA A 135 4.95 -4.73 -10.85
CA ALA A 135 6.07 -3.85 -11.17
C ALA A 135 7.03 -3.71 -9.98
N ASN A 136 6.51 -3.58 -8.76
CA ASN A 136 7.31 -3.51 -7.53
C ASN A 136 8.12 -4.79 -7.29
N VAL A 137 7.50 -5.97 -7.44
CA VAL A 137 8.20 -7.28 -7.36
C VAL A 137 9.31 -7.35 -8.41
N THR A 138 9.01 -6.92 -9.64
CA THR A 138 10.00 -6.92 -10.73
C THR A 138 11.16 -5.97 -10.46
N LEU A 139 10.90 -4.79 -9.90
CA LEU A 139 11.92 -3.85 -9.48
C LEU A 139 12.85 -4.48 -8.43
N LEU A 140 12.30 -5.05 -7.35
CA LEU A 140 13.11 -5.68 -6.31
C LEU A 140 13.88 -6.90 -6.81
N ARG A 141 13.30 -7.67 -7.74
CA ARG A 141 14.03 -8.77 -8.42
C ARG A 141 15.27 -8.25 -9.16
N ARG A 142 15.18 -7.07 -9.78
CA ARG A 142 16.28 -6.43 -10.50
C ARG A 142 17.33 -5.84 -9.55
N LEU A 143 16.91 -5.20 -8.47
CA LEU A 143 17.81 -4.59 -7.49
C LEU A 143 18.54 -5.64 -6.63
N GLY A 144 17.95 -6.82 -6.48
CA GLY A 144 18.56 -7.95 -5.77
C GLY A 144 18.29 -7.94 -4.25
N PRO A 145 18.82 -8.93 -3.52
CA PRO A 145 18.53 -9.13 -2.10
C PRO A 145 18.99 -7.99 -1.18
N SER A 146 19.97 -7.17 -1.57
CA SER A 146 20.41 -6.04 -0.75
C SER A 146 19.40 -4.89 -0.69
N ALA A 147 18.35 -4.96 -1.53
CA ALA A 147 17.33 -3.94 -1.61
C ALA A 147 16.24 -4.06 -0.54
N TYR A 148 16.12 -5.22 0.14
CA TYR A 148 15.04 -5.50 1.09
C TYR A 148 15.44 -6.52 2.17
#